data_AF-A0A0P7Y1Y5-F1
#
_entry.id   AF-A0A0P7Y1Y5-F1
#
_cell.length_a   1.000
_cell.length_b   1.000
_cell.length_c   1.000
_cell.angle_alpha   90.00
_cell.angle_beta   90.00
_cell.angle_gamma   90.00
#
_symmetry.space_group_name_H-M   'P 1'
#
loop_
_entity.id
_entity.type
_entity.pdbx_description
1 polymer ?
#
loop_
_entity_poly.entity_id
_entity_poly.type
_entity_poly.pdbx_seq_one_letter_code
_entity_poly.pdbx_strand_id
1 'polypeptide(L)'
;MISPEALLSSAVLLTGLSVLTFIDIRTFRLPDWMTLPLIPAGWLAAGWLGDPVVWHVAGAAIGYGAFVALELVYKAVRGRDGLGRGDAKLLAVGGAWCGALLLPVIVLAASMTGLIWVLAQQAITGRTMTPQSAIAFGPFLAASIVLGWLLLRFGLWA
;
A
#
# COMPACT_ATOMS: atom_id res chain seq x y z
N MET A 1 23.18 3.25 13.08
CA MET A 1 22.30 3.97 14.02
C MET A 1 21.17 4.58 13.20
N ILE A 2 19.91 4.36 13.57
CA ILE A 2 18.78 4.99 12.88
C ILE A 2 18.82 6.49 13.20
N SER A 3 18.82 7.34 12.17
CA SER A 3 18.90 8.77 12.35
C SER A 3 17.56 9.38 12.80
N PRO A 4 17.55 10.53 13.49
CA PRO A 4 16.31 11.16 13.98
C PRO A 4 15.29 11.42 12.88
N GLU A 5 15.74 11.82 11.69
CA GLU A 5 14.90 12.05 10.52
C GLU A 5 14.22 10.76 10.04
N ALA A 6 14.91 9.61 10.12
CA ALA A 6 14.33 8.31 9.77
C ALA A 6 13.27 7.88 10.79
N LEU A 7 13.49 8.15 12.08
CA LEU A 7 12.48 7.88 13.12
C LEU A 7 11.22 8.74 12.93
N LEU A 8 11.40 10.03 12.68
CA LEU A 8 10.26 10.94 12.45
C LEU A 8 9.47 10.55 11.20
N SER A 9 10.17 10.27 10.09
CA SER A 9 9.56 9.80 8.86
C SER A 9 8.79 8.49 9.07
N SER A 10 9.38 7.56 9.81
CA SER A 10 8.71 6.31 10.18
C SER A 10 7.46 6.55 11.02
N ALA A 11 7.50 7.45 12.00
CA ALA A 11 6.34 7.78 12.82
C ALA A 11 5.18 8.33 11.98
N VAL A 12 5.47 9.28 11.07
CA VAL A 12 4.46 9.86 10.17
C VAL A 12 3.81 8.79 9.31
N LEU A 13 4.61 7.94 8.65
CA LEU A 13 4.10 6.87 7.80
C LEU A 13 3.28 5.85 8.59
N LEU A 14 3.83 5.34 9.70
CA LEU A 14 3.19 4.30 10.51
C LEU A 14 1.87 4.79 11.10
N THR A 15 1.80 6.02 11.61
CA THR A 15 0.56 6.59 12.13
C THR A 15 -0.47 6.76 11.03
N GLY A 16 -0.08 7.31 9.87
CA GLY A 16 -0.99 7.47 8.73
C GLY A 16 -1.55 6.13 8.23
N LEU A 17 -0.68 5.13 8.03
CA LEU A 17 -1.07 3.79 7.61
C LEU A 17 -1.95 3.08 8.64
N SER A 18 -1.69 3.27 9.94
CA SER A 18 -2.51 2.69 11.01
C SER A 18 -3.93 3.28 10.95
N VAL A 19 -4.06 4.59 10.81
CA VAL A 19 -5.37 5.26 10.68
C VAL A 19 -6.11 4.76 9.44
N LEU A 20 -5.44 4.70 8.28
CA LEU A 20 -6.03 4.19 7.05
C LEU A 20 -6.47 2.73 7.17
N THR A 21 -5.68 1.89 7.84
CA THR A 21 -6.02 0.48 8.12
C THR A 21 -7.29 0.37 8.94
N PHE A 22 -7.43 1.14 10.02
CA PHE A 22 -8.65 1.11 10.84
C PHE A 22 -9.89 1.60 10.08
N ILE A 23 -9.74 2.63 9.24
CA ILE A 23 -10.84 3.15 8.44
C ILE A 23 -11.25 2.13 7.36
N ASP A 24 -10.28 1.48 6.71
CA ASP A 24 -10.55 0.50 5.65
C ASP A 24 -11.26 -0.75 6.20
N ILE A 25 -10.83 -1.28 7.36
CA ILE A 25 -11.50 -2.42 8.01
C ILE A 25 -12.97 -2.11 8.34
N ARG A 26 -13.27 -0.86 8.73
CA ARG A 26 -14.63 -0.46 9.13
C ARG A 26 -15.53 -0.08 7.97
N THR A 27 -14.96 0.54 6.93
CA THR A 27 -15.74 1.22 5.90
C THR A 27 -15.46 0.75 4.47
N PHE A 28 -14.45 -0.09 4.26
CA PHE A 28 -13.96 -0.52 2.95
C PHE A 28 -13.63 0.66 2.02
N ARG A 29 -13.19 1.78 2.61
CA ARG A 29 -12.86 3.02 1.91
C ARG A 29 -11.61 3.63 2.51
N LEU A 30 -10.80 4.22 1.64
CA LEU A 30 -9.60 4.96 1.99
C LEU A 30 -9.82 6.46 1.70
N PRO A 31 -9.90 7.32 2.73
CA PRO A 31 -10.28 8.71 2.55
C PRO A 31 -9.14 9.58 2.04
N ASP A 32 -9.45 10.40 1.04
CA ASP A 32 -8.50 11.27 0.35
C ASP A 32 -7.80 12.27 1.29
N TRP A 33 -8.52 12.80 2.28
CA TRP A 33 -7.98 13.75 3.26
C TRP A 33 -6.87 13.15 4.13
N MET A 34 -6.77 11.81 4.22
CA MET A 34 -5.69 11.12 4.93
C MET A 34 -4.68 10.49 3.97
N THR A 35 -5.15 9.91 2.86
CA THR A 35 -4.26 9.21 1.91
C THR A 35 -3.42 10.18 1.08
N LEU A 36 -4.01 11.25 0.56
CA LEU A 36 -3.30 12.17 -0.36
C LEU A 36 -2.17 12.95 0.32
N PRO A 37 -2.30 13.46 1.56
CA PRO A 37 -1.21 14.15 2.23
C PRO A 37 0.03 13.28 2.50
N LEU A 38 -0.13 11.95 2.56
CA LEU A 38 1.01 11.05 2.75
C LEU A 38 1.93 11.00 1.52
N ILE A 39 1.44 11.32 0.32
CA ILE A 39 2.25 11.30 -0.90
C ILE A 39 3.36 12.38 -0.87
N PRO A 40 3.05 13.68 -0.75
CA PRO A 40 4.09 14.70 -0.64
C PRO A 40 4.92 14.55 0.63
N ALA A 41 4.36 14.03 1.73
CA ALA A 41 5.14 13.71 2.92
C ALA A 41 6.24 12.67 2.63
N GLY A 42 5.96 11.66 1.80
CA GLY A 42 6.95 10.68 1.35
C GLY A 42 8.06 11.29 0.49
N TRP A 43 7.72 12.24 -0.40
CA TRP A 43 8.74 12.95 -1.20
C TRP A 43 9.64 13.84 -0.34
N LEU A 44 9.07 14.52 0.65
CA LEU A 44 9.83 15.31 1.62
C LEU A 44 10.74 14.41 2.46
N ALA A 45 10.24 13.26 2.93
CA ALA A 45 11.03 12.28 3.65
C ALA A 45 12.19 11.74 2.81
N ALA A 46 11.94 11.40 1.53
CA ALA A 46 12.97 10.94 0.61
C ALA A 46 14.09 11.98 0.46
N GLY A 47 13.74 13.26 0.23
CA GLY A 47 14.71 14.34 0.14
C GLY A 47 15.49 14.57 1.44
N TRP A 48 14.82 14.48 2.59
CA TRP A 48 15.46 14.64 3.90
C TRP A 48 16.41 13.49 4.25
N LEU A 49 16.09 12.27 3.80
CA LEU A 49 16.90 11.07 4.02
C LEU A 49 18.01 10.88 2.98
N GLY A 50 18.11 11.77 1.99
CA GLY A 50 19.10 11.68 0.92
C GLY A 50 18.77 10.66 -0.17
N ASP A 51 17.55 10.13 -0.20
CA ASP A 51 17.10 9.23 -1.26
C ASP A 51 16.82 10.04 -2.55
N PRO A 52 17.04 9.49 -3.76
CA PRO A 52 16.75 10.21 -5.00
C PRO A 52 15.24 10.38 -5.21
N VAL A 53 14.73 11.59 -4.92
CA VAL A 53 13.29 11.93 -4.96
C VAL A 53 12.59 11.55 -6.26
N VAL A 54 13.31 11.57 -7.40
CA VAL A 54 12.77 11.17 -8.71
C VAL A 54 12.17 9.76 -8.70
N TRP A 55 12.78 8.80 -8.00
CA TRP A 55 12.28 7.42 -7.90
C TRP A 55 11.03 7.29 -7.04
N HIS A 56 10.84 8.21 -6.09
CA HIS A 56 9.67 8.28 -5.22
C HIS A 56 8.48 8.95 -5.92
N VAL A 57 8.74 10.00 -6.71
CA VAL A 57 7.73 10.62 -7.57
C VAL A 57 7.28 9.63 -8.65
N ALA A 58 8.24 8.98 -9.34
CA ALA A 58 7.94 7.94 -10.32
C ALA A 58 7.20 6.77 -9.65
N GLY A 59 7.61 6.36 -8.45
CA GLY A 59 6.93 5.33 -7.66
C GLY A 59 5.47 5.68 -7.39
N ALA A 60 5.17 6.90 -6.96
CA ALA A 60 3.79 7.32 -6.74
C ALA A 60 2.93 7.24 -8.02
N ALA A 61 3.47 7.73 -9.14
CA ALA A 61 2.79 7.71 -10.43
C ALA A 61 2.59 6.28 -10.97
N ILE A 62 3.63 5.45 -10.93
CA ILE A 62 3.61 4.04 -11.35
C ILE A 62 2.65 3.25 -10.47
N GLY A 63 2.73 3.42 -9.13
CA GLY A 63 1.86 2.73 -8.19
C GLY A 63 0.38 3.04 -8.43
N TYR A 64 0.02 4.32 -8.52
CA TYR A 64 -1.35 4.71 -8.84
C TYR A 64 -1.79 4.18 -10.21
N GLY A 65 -0.98 4.44 -11.23
CA GLY A 65 -1.29 4.07 -12.62
C GLY A 65 -1.44 2.57 -12.82
N ALA A 66 -0.62 1.75 -12.18
CA ALA A 66 -0.66 0.30 -12.29
C ALA A 66 -1.98 -0.27 -11.75
N PHE A 67 -2.41 0.16 -10.57
CA PHE A 67 -3.66 -0.32 -9.97
C PHE A 67 -4.90 0.21 -10.69
N VAL A 68 -4.88 1.45 -11.17
CA VAL A 68 -5.97 1.98 -12.02
C VAL A 68 -6.03 1.23 -13.36
N ALA A 69 -4.90 0.94 -14.00
CA ALA A 69 -4.88 0.17 -15.23
C ALA A 69 -5.44 -1.24 -14.99
N LEU A 70 -5.05 -1.89 -13.89
CA LEU A 70 -5.57 -3.20 -13.50
C LEU A 70 -7.09 -3.17 -13.23
N GLU A 71 -7.58 -2.14 -12.51
CA GLU A 71 -9.01 -1.90 -12.27
C GLU A 71 -9.78 -1.82 -13.59
N LEU A 72 -9.30 -0.97 -14.52
CA LEU A 72 -9.97 -0.75 -15.81
C LEU A 72 -9.98 -2.00 -16.68
N VAL A 73 -8.85 -2.70 -16.79
CA VAL A 73 -8.76 -3.97 -17.54
C VAL A 73 -9.66 -5.03 -16.93
N TYR A 74 -9.65 -5.16 -15.60
CA TYR A 74 -10.50 -6.13 -14.91
C TYR A 74 -11.98 -5.83 -15.14
N LYS A 75 -12.38 -4.56 -15.03
CA LYS A 75 -13.75 -4.11 -15.29
C LYS A 75 -14.18 -4.38 -16.72
N ALA A 76 -13.31 -4.13 -17.71
CA ALA A 76 -13.60 -4.39 -19.11
C ALA A 76 -13.79 -5.89 -19.40
N VAL A 77 -12.97 -6.76 -18.79
CA VAL A 77 -13.01 -8.22 -19.03
C VAL A 77 -14.11 -8.93 -18.23
N ARG A 78 -14.36 -8.50 -16.98
CA ARG A 78 -15.28 -9.19 -16.06
C ARG A 78 -16.61 -8.48 -15.85
N GLY A 79 -16.77 -7.26 -16.36
CA GLY A 79 -18.01 -6.49 -16.24
C GLY A 79 -18.35 -6.03 -14.81
N ARG A 80 -17.41 -6.15 -13.87
CA ARG A 80 -17.59 -5.79 -12.45
C ARG A 80 -16.34 -5.14 -11.90
N ASP A 81 -16.52 -4.32 -10.87
CA ASP A 81 -15.41 -3.68 -10.18
C ASP A 81 -14.59 -4.74 -9.41
N GLY A 82 -13.28 -4.67 -9.55
CA GLY A 82 -12.34 -5.57 -8.89
C GLY A 82 -11.66 -4.87 -7.73
N LEU A 83 -10.56 -4.17 -8.04
CA LEU A 83 -9.77 -3.41 -7.08
C LEU A 83 -10.32 -1.99 -6.91
N GLY A 84 -10.34 -1.47 -5.68
CA GLY A 84 -10.85 -0.14 -5.40
C GLY A 84 -9.85 0.97 -5.75
N ARG A 85 -10.36 2.13 -6.19
CA ARG A 85 -9.53 3.34 -6.35
C ARG A 85 -8.83 3.78 -5.07
N GLY A 86 -9.34 3.40 -3.90
CA GLY A 86 -8.67 3.61 -2.62
C GLY A 86 -7.32 2.89 -2.56
N ASP A 87 -7.29 1.62 -2.94
CA ASP A 87 -6.06 0.81 -2.95
C ASP A 87 -5.02 1.38 -3.92
N ALA A 88 -5.47 1.91 -5.07
CA ALA A 88 -4.57 2.60 -6.00
C ALA A 88 -3.89 3.82 -5.38
N LYS A 89 -4.63 4.62 -4.60
CA LYS A 89 -4.06 5.77 -3.86
C LYS A 89 -3.10 5.30 -2.78
N LEU A 90 -3.42 4.22 -2.08
CA LEU A 90 -2.54 3.67 -1.05
C LEU A 90 -1.26 3.08 -1.65
N LEU A 91 -1.32 2.45 -2.83
CA LEU A 91 -0.11 2.02 -3.53
C LEU A 91 0.73 3.21 -4.02
N ALA A 92 0.08 4.32 -4.40
CA ALA A 92 0.78 5.57 -4.69
C ALA A 92 1.55 6.09 -3.47
N VAL A 93 0.95 6.01 -2.27
CA VAL A 93 1.66 6.27 -1.00
C VAL A 93 2.84 5.30 -0.85
N GLY A 94 2.63 4.00 -1.07
CA GLY A 94 3.72 3.02 -1.07
C GLY A 94 4.89 3.42 -1.98
N GLY A 95 4.60 3.88 -3.19
CA GLY A 95 5.62 4.34 -4.14
C GLY A 95 6.28 5.66 -3.76
N ALA A 96 5.53 6.59 -3.15
CA ALA A 96 6.07 7.86 -2.65
C ALA A 96 7.06 7.66 -1.49
N TRP A 97 6.85 6.64 -0.65
CA TRP A 97 7.71 6.36 0.50
C TRP A 97 8.82 5.35 0.19
N CYS A 98 8.54 4.33 -0.61
CA CYS A 98 9.46 3.23 -0.85
C CYS A 98 10.13 3.25 -2.24
N GLY A 99 9.79 4.22 -3.09
CA GLY A 99 10.28 4.27 -4.46
C GLY A 99 9.63 3.24 -5.39
N ALA A 100 9.88 3.40 -6.69
CA ALA A 100 9.26 2.56 -7.72
C ALA A 100 9.69 1.09 -7.68
N LEU A 101 10.96 0.81 -7.35
CA LEU A 101 11.53 -0.54 -7.42
C LEU A 101 10.93 -1.51 -6.40
N LEU A 102 10.47 -0.99 -5.25
CA LEU A 102 9.91 -1.84 -4.19
C LEU A 102 8.42 -2.15 -4.37
N LEU A 103 7.73 -1.43 -5.27
CA LEU A 103 6.29 -1.62 -5.51
C LEU A 103 5.91 -3.06 -5.84
N PRO A 104 6.62 -3.81 -6.72
CA PRO A 104 6.26 -5.19 -7.02
C PRO A 104 6.32 -6.08 -5.78
N VAL A 105 7.31 -5.87 -4.91
CA VAL A 105 7.46 -6.62 -3.65
C VAL A 105 6.32 -6.28 -2.69
N ILE A 106 5.97 -5.00 -2.56
CA ILE A 106 4.85 -4.54 -1.73
C ILE A 106 3.54 -5.19 -2.20
N VAL A 107 3.26 -5.16 -3.50
CA VAL A 107 2.03 -5.74 -4.08
C VAL A 107 2.01 -7.25 -3.90
N LEU A 108 3.14 -7.93 -4.12
CA LEU A 108 3.26 -9.37 -3.94
C LEU A 108 3.02 -9.77 -2.47
N ALA A 109 3.68 -9.10 -1.53
CA ALA A 109 3.51 -9.35 -0.11
C ALA A 109 2.06 -9.12 0.35
N ALA A 110 1.43 -8.04 -0.11
CA ALA A 110 0.04 -7.73 0.20
C ALA A 110 -0.93 -8.79 -0.36
N SER A 111 -0.70 -9.21 -1.60
CA SER A 111 -1.51 -10.22 -2.27
C SER A 111 -1.36 -11.59 -1.62
N MET A 112 -0.14 -11.99 -1.26
CA MET A 112 0.14 -13.25 -0.59
C MET A 112 -0.47 -13.30 0.81
N THR A 113 -0.27 -12.25 1.62
CA THR A 113 -0.84 -12.18 2.98
C THR A 113 -2.36 -12.13 2.95
N GLY A 114 -2.96 -11.38 2.04
CA GLY A 114 -4.40 -11.36 1.81
C GLY A 114 -4.94 -12.74 1.37
N LEU A 115 -4.25 -13.43 0.46
CA LEU A 115 -4.64 -14.78 0.02
C LEU A 115 -4.56 -15.78 1.17
N ILE A 116 -3.48 -15.78 1.94
CA ILE A 116 -3.32 -16.66 3.12
C ILE A 116 -4.45 -16.40 4.12
N TRP A 117 -4.78 -15.13 4.39
CA TRP A 117 -5.87 -14.77 5.29
C TRP A 117 -7.22 -15.33 4.80
N VAL A 118 -7.52 -15.17 3.51
CA VAL A 118 -8.74 -15.72 2.91
C VAL A 118 -8.82 -17.23 3.05
N LEU A 119 -7.75 -17.93 2.70
CA LEU A 119 -7.70 -19.40 2.78
C LEU A 119 -7.82 -19.89 4.23
N ALA A 120 -7.15 -19.22 5.17
CA ALA A 120 -7.27 -19.53 6.59
C ALA A 120 -8.70 -19.33 7.11
N GLN A 121 -9.36 -18.23 6.74
CA GLN A 121 -10.74 -17.96 7.12
C GLN A 121 -11.71 -19.00 6.55
N GLN A 122 -11.52 -19.44 5.30
CA GLN A 122 -12.32 -20.52 4.72
C GLN A 122 -12.11 -21.84 5.47
N ALA A 123 -10.87 -22.19 5.81
CA ALA A 123 -10.55 -23.40 6.55
C ALA A 123 -11.13 -23.42 7.97
N ILE A 124 -11.12 -22.27 8.67
CA ILE A 124 -11.60 -22.15 10.05
C ILE A 124 -13.13 -22.11 10.12
N THR A 125 -13.77 -21.34 9.23
CA THR A 125 -15.22 -21.10 9.30
C THR A 125 -16.04 -22.09 8.49
N GLY A 126 -15.40 -22.86 7.60
CA GLY A 126 -16.07 -23.73 6.62
C GLY A 126 -16.91 -22.99 5.58
N ARG A 127 -16.89 -21.64 5.58
CA ARG A 127 -17.64 -20.83 4.62
C ARG A 127 -16.82 -20.64 3.36
N THR A 128 -17.41 -20.95 2.21
CA THR A 128 -16.84 -20.62 0.91
C THR A 128 -16.91 -19.10 0.72
N MET A 129 -15.75 -18.43 0.74
CA MET A 129 -15.68 -17.02 0.38
C MET A 129 -15.89 -16.94 -1.13
N THR A 130 -17.04 -16.40 -1.55
CA THR A 130 -17.32 -16.21 -2.97
C THR A 130 -16.50 -15.02 -3.50
N PRO A 131 -16.28 -14.92 -4.82
CA PRO A 131 -15.69 -13.73 -5.45
C PRO A 131 -16.48 -12.42 -5.26
N GLN A 132 -17.61 -12.45 -4.53
CA GLN A 132 -18.44 -11.30 -4.16
C GLN A 132 -18.23 -10.88 -2.70
N SER A 133 -17.51 -11.69 -1.92
CA SER A 133 -17.16 -11.36 -0.54
C SER A 133 -16.12 -10.25 -0.57
N ALA A 134 -16.55 -9.01 -0.29
CA ALA A 134 -15.65 -7.86 -0.24
C ALA A 134 -14.69 -8.00 0.94
N ILE A 135 -13.39 -7.83 0.67
CA ILE A 135 -12.33 -7.87 1.67
C ILE A 135 -11.59 -6.55 1.62
N ALA A 136 -11.34 -5.98 2.79
CA ALA A 136 -10.50 -4.80 2.96
C ALA A 136 -9.06 -5.19 2.57
N PHE A 137 -8.62 -4.80 1.38
CA PHE A 137 -7.25 -5.05 0.92
C PHE A 137 -6.25 -4.04 1.49
N GLY A 138 -6.74 -2.86 1.88
CA GLY A 138 -5.95 -1.77 2.45
C GLY A 138 -5.05 -2.18 3.63
N PRO A 139 -5.51 -2.98 4.62
CA PRO A 139 -4.68 -3.48 5.70
C PRO A 139 -3.46 -4.28 5.26
N PHE A 140 -3.64 -5.20 4.30
CA PHE A 140 -2.54 -6.03 3.79
C PHE A 140 -1.55 -5.18 2.99
N LEU A 141 -2.06 -4.22 2.23
CA LEU A 141 -1.25 -3.29 1.48
C LEU A 141 -0.47 -2.35 2.40
N ALA A 142 -1.12 -1.78 3.42
CA ALA A 142 -0.50 -0.94 4.43
C ALA A 142 0.61 -1.68 5.18
N ALA A 143 0.34 -2.90 5.65
CA ALA A 143 1.36 -3.73 6.31
C ALA A 143 2.57 -4.02 5.40
N SER A 144 2.32 -4.24 4.11
CA SER A 144 3.38 -4.48 3.13
C SER A 144 4.20 -3.21 2.82
N ILE A 145 3.56 -2.03 2.83
CA ILE A 145 4.27 -0.74 2.73
C ILE A 145 5.17 -0.53 3.96
N VAL A 146 4.68 -0.85 5.17
CA VAL A 146 5.51 -0.81 6.38
C VAL A 146 6.72 -1.72 6.25
N LEU A 147 6.51 -2.97 5.82
CA LEU A 147 7.60 -3.91 5.60
C LEU A 147 8.61 -3.37 4.58
N GLY A 148 8.12 -2.85 3.45
CA GLY A 148 8.98 -2.26 2.42
C GLY A 148 9.80 -1.08 2.94
N TRP A 149 9.17 -0.18 3.69
CA TRP A 149 9.84 0.96 4.32
C TRP A 149 10.96 0.49 5.27
N LEU A 150 10.69 -0.50 6.11
CA LEU A 150 11.69 -1.04 7.02
C LEU A 150 12.85 -1.71 6.26
N LEU A 151 12.56 -2.47 5.20
CA LEU A 151 13.60 -3.10 4.36
C LEU A 151 14.57 -2.04 3.79
N LEU A 152 14.04 -0.91 3.31
CA LEU A 152 14.87 0.21 2.83
C LEU A 152 15.68 0.83 3.97
N ARG A 153 15.05 1.15 5.10
CA ARG A 153 15.73 1.86 6.20
C ARG A 153 16.79 1.01 6.91
N PHE A 154 16.66 -0.31 6.88
CA PHE A 154 17.68 -1.23 7.39
C PHE A 154 18.73 -1.63 6.35
N GLY A 155 18.66 -1.10 5.12
CA GLY A 155 19.60 -1.46 4.05
C GLY A 155 19.50 -2.93 3.61
N LEU A 156 18.33 -3.55 3.82
CA LEU A 156 18.02 -4.92 3.39
C LEU A 156 17.51 -4.96 1.94
N TRP A 157 17.39 -3.80 1.31
CA TRP A 157 17.03 -3.62 -0.09
C TRP A 157 18.08 -2.75 -0.76
N ALA A 158 18.60 -3.22 -1.90
CA ALA A 158 19.69 -2.60 -2.66
C ALA A 158 19.19 -1.88 -3.91
#